data_AF-A0A0R2NVR0-F1
#
_entry.id   AF-A0A0R2NVR0-F1
#
_cell.length_a   1.000
_cell.length_b   1.000
_cell.length_c   1.000
_cell.angle_alpha   90.00
_cell.angle_beta   90.00
_cell.angle_gamma   90.00
#
_symmetry.space_group_name_H-M   'P 1'
#
loop_
_entity.id
_entity.type
_entity.pdbx_description
1 polymer ?
#
loop_
_entity_poly.entity_id
_entity_poly.type
_entity_poly.pdbx_seq_one_letter_code
_entity_poly.pdbx_strand_id
1 'polypeptide(L)'
;ILGIKEEEFTSIETTGYFENPIIMLSAKLVKKQGQNFIKKMLELLAINQINELIEEIEERTIDSRFHLRVDKQELVKGKLIISEKDTVKIKIHTPIYNKKDTVKIFTEIFQMVN
;
A
#
# COMPACT_ATOMS: atom_id res chain seq x y z
N ILE A 1 13.58 5.06 0.64
CA ILE A 1 13.17 3.64 0.56
C ILE A 1 12.13 3.44 -0.56
N LEU A 2 10.91 3.96 -0.43
CA LEU A 2 9.84 3.75 -1.44
C LEU A 2 9.88 4.69 -2.66
N GLY A 3 10.85 5.61 -2.73
CA GLY A 3 11.08 6.46 -3.90
C GLY A 3 10.02 7.55 -4.13
N ILE A 4 9.26 7.90 -3.10
CA ILE A 4 8.35 9.04 -3.08
C ILE A 4 9.13 10.26 -2.59
N LYS A 5 8.96 11.40 -3.25
CA LYS A 5 9.58 12.66 -2.84
C LYS A 5 8.71 13.37 -1.81
N GLU A 6 9.33 14.22 -0.99
CA GLU A 6 8.63 14.99 0.03
C GLU A 6 7.55 15.89 -0.57
N GLU A 7 7.81 16.51 -1.72
CA GLU A 7 6.84 17.39 -2.42
C GLU A 7 5.55 16.69 -2.87
N GLU A 8 5.52 15.35 -2.91
CA GLU A 8 4.33 14.56 -3.27
C GLU A 8 3.38 14.34 -2.08
N PHE A 9 3.82 14.69 -0.87
CA PHE A 9 3.01 14.57 0.35
C PHE A 9 2.23 15.85 0.62
N THR A 10 0.96 15.68 0.97
CA THR A 10 0.12 16.70 1.58
C THR A 10 0.04 16.48 3.08
N SER A 11 0.14 17.57 3.83
CA SER A 11 0.00 17.59 5.29
C SER A 11 -1.30 18.32 5.65
N ILE A 12 -2.11 17.70 6.50
CA ILE A 12 -3.37 18.27 6.98
C ILE A 12 -3.40 18.14 8.50
N GLU A 13 -3.52 19.27 9.20
CA GLU A 13 -3.82 19.29 10.62
C GLU A 13 -5.29 18.96 10.83
N THR A 14 -5.57 17.99 11.69
CA THR A 14 -6.92 17.51 12.01
C THR A 14 -6.96 16.99 13.44
N THR A 15 -8.12 16.57 13.91
CA THR A 15 -8.27 15.91 15.21
C THR A 15 -8.32 14.38 15.04
N GLY A 16 -7.74 13.67 16.00
CA GLY A 16 -7.80 12.22 16.11
C GLY A 16 -9.08 11.74 16.82
N TYR A 17 -9.14 10.44 17.07
CA TYR A 17 -10.34 9.80 17.68
C TYR A 17 -10.73 10.40 19.04
N PHE A 18 -9.75 10.83 19.83
CA PHE A 18 -9.95 11.46 21.14
C PHE A 18 -9.82 12.99 21.08
N GLU A 19 -10.14 13.60 19.92
CA GLU A 19 -10.03 15.04 19.65
C GLU A 19 -8.63 15.66 19.80
N ASN A 20 -7.61 14.83 20.08
CA ASN A 20 -6.22 15.25 20.09
C ASN A 20 -5.79 15.75 18.71
N PRO A 21 -5.11 16.90 18.61
CA PRO A 21 -4.54 17.37 17.35
C PRO A 21 -3.57 16.34 16.77
N ILE A 22 -3.72 16.05 15.48
CA ILE A 22 -2.85 15.16 14.72
C ILE A 22 -2.52 15.78 13.37
N ILE A 23 -1.42 15.33 12.77
CA ILE A 23 -1.05 15.66 11.40
C ILE A 23 -1.26 14.42 10.53
N MET A 24 -2.12 14.55 9.52
CA MET A 24 -2.31 13.53 8.50
C MET A 24 -1.42 13.83 7.30
N LEU A 25 -0.44 12.95 7.07
CA LEU A 25 0.40 12.95 5.87
C LEU A 25 -0.16 11.95 4.85
N SER A 26 -0.37 12.40 3.62
CA SER A 26 -0.87 11.54 2.54
C SER A 26 -0.19 11.87 1.20
N ALA A 27 0.02 10.87 0.37
CA ALA A 27 0.50 11.05 -0.99
C ALA A 27 -0.43 10.32 -1.97
N LYS A 28 -0.76 10.96 -3.09
CA LYS A 28 -1.57 10.35 -4.16
C LYS A 28 -0.72 10.16 -5.40
N LEU A 29 -0.24 8.93 -5.59
CA LEU A 29 0.60 8.57 -6.72
C LEU A 29 -0.27 8.12 -7.90
N VAL A 30 -0.06 8.70 -9.08
CA VAL A 30 -0.84 8.37 -10.28
C VAL A 30 0.06 8.00 -11.46
N LYS A 31 -0.47 7.22 -12.41
CA LYS A 31 0.24 6.81 -13.63
C LYS A 31 1.59 6.16 -13.30
N LYS A 32 2.68 6.67 -13.90
CA LYS A 32 4.05 6.13 -13.77
C LYS A 32 4.57 6.16 -12.33
N GLN A 33 4.16 7.13 -11.52
CA GLN A 33 4.57 7.18 -10.11
C GLN A 33 4.02 5.99 -9.33
N GLY A 34 2.74 5.64 -9.55
CA GLY A 34 2.11 4.49 -8.92
C GLY A 34 2.78 3.17 -9.32
N GLN A 35 3.06 2.98 -10.61
CA GLN A 35 3.76 1.79 -11.11
C GLN A 35 5.17 1.65 -10.49
N ASN A 36 5.94 2.74 -10.47
CA ASN A 36 7.27 2.76 -9.87
C ASN A 36 7.23 2.46 -8.37
N PHE A 37 6.22 2.97 -7.67
CA PHE A 37 6.02 2.71 -6.25
C PHE A 37 5.72 1.23 -5.99
N ILE A 38 4.82 0.62 -6.77
CA ILE A 38 4.47 -0.80 -6.63
C ILE A 38 5.71 -1.68 -6.88
N LYS A 39 6.46 -1.40 -7.94
CA LYS A 39 7.71 -2.11 -8.22
C LYS A 39 8.67 -2.07 -7.03
N LYS A 40 8.97 -0.87 -6.51
CA LYS A 40 9.86 -0.71 -5.35
C LYS A 40 9.33 -1.35 -4.08
N MET A 41 8.01 -1.33 -3.87
CA MET A 41 7.39 -1.96 -2.71
C MET A 41 7.57 -3.48 -2.76
N LEU A 42 7.30 -4.09 -3.91
CA LEU A 42 7.43 -5.53 -4.12
C LEU A 42 8.90 -5.99 -4.02
N GLU A 43 9.86 -5.19 -4.53
CA GLU A 43 11.30 -5.44 -4.36
C GLU A 43 11.75 -5.49 -2.89
N LEU A 44 11.00 -4.85 -1.97
CA LEU A 44 11.30 -4.82 -0.53
C LEU A 44 10.60 -5.92 0.26
N LEU A 45 9.63 -6.61 -0.34
CA LEU A 45 8.89 -7.70 0.30
C LEU A 45 9.59 -9.03 0.04
N ALA A 46 9.64 -9.87 1.06
CA ALA A 46 10.05 -11.26 0.89
C ALA A 46 8.97 -12.05 0.14
N ILE A 47 9.38 -13.07 -0.63
CA ILE A 47 8.47 -13.87 -1.48
C ILE A 47 7.33 -14.49 -0.68
N ASN A 48 7.58 -14.94 0.56
CA ASN A 48 6.54 -15.47 1.44
C ASN A 48 5.47 -14.42 1.76
N GLN A 49 5.86 -13.17 2.05
CA GLN A 49 4.92 -12.08 2.27
C GLN A 49 4.13 -11.76 0.99
N ILE A 50 4.75 -11.82 -0.18
CA ILE A 50 4.04 -11.63 -1.47
C ILE A 50 3.00 -12.74 -1.67
N ASN A 51 3.35 -14.00 -1.38
CA ASN A 51 2.43 -15.12 -1.49
C ASN A 51 1.25 -15.00 -0.50
N GLU A 52 1.51 -14.60 0.74
CA GLU A 52 0.45 -14.29 1.73
C GLU A 52 -0.48 -13.18 1.21
N LEU A 53 0.05 -12.10 0.63
CA LEU A 53 -0.77 -11.03 0.04
C LEU A 53 -1.63 -11.52 -1.13
N ILE A 54 -1.13 -12.48 -1.92
CA ILE A 54 -1.86 -13.09 -3.04
C ILE A 54 -3.03 -13.94 -2.53
N GLU A 55 -2.82 -14.75 -1.50
CA GLU A 55 -3.86 -15.57 -0.88
C GLU A 55 -4.97 -14.70 -0.27
N GLU A 56 -4.62 -13.52 0.25
CA GLU A 56 -5.54 -12.60 0.92
C GLU A 56 -6.15 -11.53 -0.02
N ILE A 57 -5.97 -11.62 -1.35
CA ILE A 57 -6.47 -10.60 -2.29
C ILE A 57 -7.97 -10.35 -2.15
N GLU A 58 -8.76 -11.40 -2.03
CA GLU A 58 -10.22 -11.26 -1.97
C GLU A 58 -10.66 -10.55 -0.68
N GLU A 59 -10.02 -10.84 0.44
CA GLU A 59 -10.33 -10.27 1.75
C GLU A 59 -9.83 -8.82 1.89
N ARG A 60 -8.70 -8.50 1.27
CA ARG A 60 -8.08 -7.17 1.32
C ARG A 60 -8.58 -6.22 0.23
N THR A 61 -9.38 -6.69 -0.72
CA THR A 61 -9.90 -5.85 -1.80
C THR A 61 -11.32 -5.38 -1.55
N ILE A 62 -11.49 -4.06 -1.45
CA ILE A 62 -12.78 -3.39 -1.29
C ILE A 62 -12.90 -2.32 -2.37
N ASP A 63 -13.99 -2.30 -3.12
CA ASP A 63 -14.26 -1.32 -4.18
C ASP A 63 -13.10 -1.15 -5.19
N SER A 64 -12.55 -2.27 -5.67
CA SER A 64 -11.39 -2.29 -6.58
C SER A 64 -10.14 -1.59 -6.02
N ARG A 65 -9.99 -1.60 -4.69
CA ARG A 65 -8.80 -1.13 -3.99
C ARG A 65 -8.28 -2.24 -3.12
N PHE A 66 -7.01 -2.57 -3.26
CA PHE A 66 -6.33 -3.48 -2.33
C PHE A 66 -5.80 -2.68 -1.13
N HIS A 67 -6.11 -3.14 0.08
CA HIS A 67 -5.76 -2.47 1.32
C HIS A 67 -4.60 -3.18 2.01
N LEU A 68 -3.51 -2.44 2.20
CA LEU A 68 -2.32 -2.90 2.89
C LEU A 68 -1.97 -1.95 4.04
N ARG A 69 -1.43 -2.52 5.11
CA ARG A 69 -0.88 -1.78 6.24
C ARG A 69 0.51 -2.29 6.52
N VAL A 70 1.44 -1.35 6.68
CA VAL A 70 2.84 -1.65 6.97
C VAL A 70 3.26 -1.00 8.27
N ASP A 71 4.15 -1.66 9.00
CA ASP A 71 4.67 -1.16 10.27
C ASP A 71 5.43 0.16 10.05
N LYS A 72 5.02 1.20 10.77
CA LYS A 72 5.60 2.54 10.64
C LYS A 72 7.06 2.57 11.10
N GLN A 73 7.40 1.87 12.18
CA GLN A 73 8.73 1.89 12.77
C GLN A 73 9.73 1.10 11.93
N GLU A 74 9.33 -0.06 11.41
CA GLU A 74 10.15 -0.85 10.49
C GLU A 74 10.34 -0.14 9.15
N LEU A 75 9.32 0.60 8.67
CA LEU A 75 9.44 1.40 7.46
C LEU A 75 10.49 2.51 7.60
N VAL A 76 10.58 3.17 8.77
CA VAL A 76 11.64 4.15 9.06
C VAL A 76 13.03 3.50 9.01
N LYS A 77 13.14 2.23 9.40
CA LYS A 77 14.38 1.43 9.31
C LYS A 77 14.65 0.89 7.90
N GLY A 78 13.78 1.18 6.93
CA GLY A 78 13.90 0.72 5.54
C GLY A 78 13.43 -0.69 5.26
N LYS A 79 12.68 -1.30 6.17
CA LYS A 79 12.07 -2.62 5.99
C LYS A 79 10.57 -2.47 5.75
N LEU A 80 10.02 -3.30 4.86
CA LEU A 80 8.58 -3.32 4.61
C LEU A 80 7.99 -4.58 5.25
N ILE A 81 7.32 -4.40 6.39
CA ILE A 81 6.71 -5.48 7.18
C ILE A 81 5.21 -5.21 7.29
N ILE A 82 4.40 -6.22 6.99
CA ILE A 82 2.95 -6.15 7.12
C ILE A 82 2.60 -6.12 8.61
N SER A 83 1.74 -5.19 9.02
CA SER A 83 1.33 -5.04 10.42
C SER A 83 -0.07 -4.43 10.50
N GLU A 84 -0.76 -4.64 11.62
CA GLU A 84 -2.07 -4.06 11.90
C GLU A 84 -2.03 -2.94 12.97
N LYS A 85 -0.89 -2.73 13.64
CA LYS A 85 -0.72 -1.76 14.75
C LYS A 85 0.36 -0.73 14.43
N ASP A 86 0.09 0.55 14.70
CA ASP A 86 0.95 1.71 14.37
C ASP A 86 1.44 1.68 12.92
N THR A 87 0.50 1.77 11.98
CA THR A 87 0.73 1.45 10.57
C THR A 87 0.65 2.65 9.65
N VAL A 88 1.38 2.55 8.53
CA VAL A 88 1.13 3.35 7.34
C VAL A 88 0.17 2.61 6.43
N LYS A 89 -0.91 3.27 6.01
CA LYS A 89 -1.94 2.70 5.13
C LYS A 89 -1.54 2.89 3.67
N ILE A 90 -1.55 1.82 2.90
CA ILE A 90 -1.34 1.81 1.46
C ILE A 90 -2.63 1.30 0.80
N LYS A 91 -3.13 2.04 -0.20
CA LYS A 91 -4.31 1.66 -0.99
C LYS A 91 -3.94 1.64 -2.46
N ILE A 92 -4.05 0.46 -3.07
CA ILE A 92 -3.71 0.27 -4.49
C ILE A 92 -5.02 0.19 -5.26
N HIS A 93 -5.30 1.20 -6.07
CA HIS A 93 -6.49 1.22 -6.91
C HIS A 93 -6.16 0.78 -8.33
N THR A 94 -6.96 -0.15 -8.86
CA THR A 94 -6.94 -0.56 -10.26
C THR A 94 -8.39 -0.72 -10.74
N PRO A 95 -8.75 -0.31 -11.97
CA PRO A 95 -10.11 -0.46 -12.47
C PRO A 95 -10.43 -1.95 -12.72
N ILE A 96 -11.35 -2.52 -11.92
CA ILE A 96 -11.80 -3.91 -12.05
C ILE A 96 -13.31 -3.87 -12.32
N TYR A 97 -13.71 -4.28 -13.52
CA TYR A 97 -15.13 -4.24 -13.94
C TYR A 97 -15.91 -5.49 -13.52
N ASN A 98 -15.21 -6.62 -13.35
CA ASN A 98 -15.79 -7.89 -12.95
C ASN A 98 -15.06 -8.41 -11.71
N LYS A 99 -15.81 -8.62 -10.62
CA LYS A 99 -15.24 -9.08 -9.34
C LYS A 99 -14.43 -10.36 -9.48
N LYS A 100 -14.80 -11.26 -10.41
CA LYS A 100 -14.08 -12.52 -10.68
C LYS A 100 -12.63 -12.31 -11.14
N ASP A 101 -12.34 -11.17 -11.76
CA ASP A 101 -11.01 -10.85 -12.27
C ASP A 101 -10.11 -10.21 -11.19
N THR A 102 -10.64 -9.89 -10.01
CA THR A 102 -9.90 -9.21 -8.93
C THR A 102 -8.64 -9.98 -8.53
N VAL A 103 -8.79 -11.26 -8.19
CA VAL A 103 -7.67 -12.12 -7.78
C VAL A 103 -6.64 -12.18 -8.89
N LYS A 104 -7.08 -12.47 -10.12
CA LYS A 104 -6.20 -12.55 -11.29
C LYS A 104 -5.39 -11.26 -11.50
N ILE A 105 -6.05 -10.09 -11.52
CA ILE A 105 -5.41 -8.80 -11.80
C ILE A 105 -4.39 -8.43 -10.72
N PHE A 106 -4.74 -8.59 -9.43
CA PHE A 106 -3.80 -8.27 -8.36
C PHE A 106 -2.66 -9.28 -8.26
N THR A 107 -2.91 -10.57 -8.55
CA THR A 107 -1.85 -11.57 -8.66
C THR A 107 -0.84 -11.20 -9.75
N GLU A 108 -1.32 -10.79 -10.94
CA GLU A 108 -0.45 -10.31 -12.02
C GLU A 108 0.39 -9.09 -11.58
N ILE A 109 -0.22 -8.14 -10.86
CA ILE A 109 0.48 -6.96 -10.31
C ILE A 109 1.58 -7.39 -9.32
N PHE A 110 1.29 -8.28 -8.39
CA PHE A 110 2.24 -8.73 -7.36
C PHE A 110 3.34 -9.64 -7.91
N GLN A 111 3.10 -10.28 -9.05
CA GLN A 111 4.09 -11.10 -9.74
C GLN A 111 4.96 -10.32 -10.75
N MET A 112 4.73 -9.01 -10.98
CA MET A 112 5.50 -8.21 -11.95
C MET A 112 7.01 -8.11 -11.68
N VAL A 113 7.48 -8.48 -10.48
CA VAL A 113 8.87 -8.31 -10.04
C VAL A 113 9.61 -9.65 -9.89
N ASN A 114 8.94 -10.78 -10.14
CA ASN A 114 9.51 -12.13 -10.08
C ASN A 114 9.80 -12.71 -11.47
#